data_AF-A0A957XKW7-F1
#
_entry.id   AF-A0A957XKW7-F1
#
_cell.length_a   1.000
_cell.length_b   1.000
_cell.length_c   1.000
_cell.angle_alpha   90.00
_cell.angle_beta   90.00
_cell.angle_gamma   90.00
#
_symmetry.space_group_name_H-M   'P 1'
#
loop_
_entity.id
_entity.type
_entity.pdbx_description
1 polymer ?
#
loop_
_entity_poly.entity_id
_entity_poly.type
_entity_poly.pdbx_seq_one_letter_code
_entity_poly.pdbx_strand_id
1 'polypeptide(L)'
;MDTITDSASNATKNKRRLLAVSLGLFLFALYLFTYRGGFHSVDEVSMFAVTESFVKFGRVNTDQIAWTQWTTSQAEAQGFFGADGHVYSKKGLALSLAQAPLYALALYLPGLGMLQTVSILNALITAATGMLLFMFVNRLSFTTTTAFVTALTF
;
A
#
# COMPACT_ATOMS: atom_id res chain seq x y z
N MET A 1 -22.36 -6.27 40.79
CA MET A 1 -22.36 -7.62 40.18
C MET A 1 -21.73 -7.55 38.78
N ASP A 2 -20.72 -6.68 38.62
CA ASP A 2 -20.36 -6.08 37.31
C ASP A 2 -18.92 -6.38 36.86
N THR A 3 -18.06 -6.84 37.78
CA THR A 3 -16.65 -7.11 37.49
C THR A 3 -16.41 -8.37 36.65
N ILE A 4 -17.28 -9.39 36.77
CA ILE A 4 -17.12 -10.67 36.05
C ILE A 4 -17.57 -10.55 34.59
N THR A 5 -18.65 -9.82 34.32
CA THR A 5 -19.19 -9.57 32.98
C THR A 5 -18.26 -8.68 32.15
N ASP A 6 -17.66 -7.65 32.75
CA ASP A 6 -16.68 -6.78 32.07
C ASP A 6 -15.39 -7.53 31.73
N SER A 7 -14.92 -8.42 32.61
CA SER A 7 -13.72 -9.24 32.36
C SER A 7 -13.92 -10.18 31.16
N ALA A 8 -15.05 -10.89 31.09
CA ALA A 8 -15.37 -11.81 29.99
C ALA A 8 -15.55 -11.08 28.64
N SER A 9 -16.17 -9.90 28.66
CA SER A 9 -16.34 -9.02 27.49
C SER A 9 -14.99 -8.56 26.94
N ASN A 10 -14.09 -8.14 27.83
CA ASN A 10 -12.74 -7.70 27.45
C ASN A 10 -11.88 -8.84 26.90
N ALA A 11 -11.93 -10.03 27.51
CA ALA A 11 -11.23 -11.21 27.00
C ALA A 11 -11.66 -11.58 25.57
N THR A 12 -12.97 -11.49 25.27
CA THR A 12 -13.51 -11.77 23.94
C THR A 12 -13.08 -10.74 22.90
N LYS A 13 -13.08 -9.45 23.27
CA LYS A 13 -12.55 -8.36 22.41
C LYS A 13 -11.06 -8.54 22.10
N ASN A 14 -10.27 -8.93 23.11
CA ASN A 14 -8.83 -9.17 22.94
C ASN A 14 -8.56 -10.35 22.00
N LYS A 15 -9.29 -11.46 22.15
CA LYS A 15 -9.18 -12.60 21.21
C LYS A 15 -9.50 -12.20 19.78
N ARG A 16 -10.55 -11.41 19.55
CA ARG A 16 -10.92 -10.93 18.20
C ARG A 16 -9.86 -10.00 17.60
N ARG A 17 -9.28 -9.11 18.41
CA ARG A 17 -8.16 -8.25 17.97
C ARG A 17 -6.94 -9.08 17.59
N LEU A 18 -6.61 -10.08 18.41
CA LEU A 18 -5.50 -10.99 18.12
C LEU A 18 -5.72 -11.72 16.79
N LEU A 19 -6.93 -12.26 16.57
CA LEU A 19 -7.29 -12.91 15.30
C LEU A 19 -7.18 -11.96 14.10
N ALA A 20 -7.64 -10.71 14.25
CA ALA A 20 -7.53 -9.71 13.19
C ALA A 20 -6.07 -9.41 12.82
N VAL A 21 -5.21 -9.23 13.81
CA VAL A 21 -3.78 -8.98 13.61
C VAL A 21 -3.10 -10.21 13.01
N SER A 22 -3.35 -11.41 13.53
CA SER A 22 -2.79 -12.66 13.00
C SER A 22 -3.22 -12.89 11.55
N LEU A 23 -4.48 -12.60 11.20
CA LEU A 23 -4.96 -12.68 9.83
C LEU A 23 -4.25 -11.66 8.92
N GLY A 24 -4.10 -10.41 9.37
CA GLY A 24 -3.36 -9.40 8.63
C GLY A 24 -1.91 -9.81 8.38
N LEU A 25 -1.21 -10.31 9.40
CA LEU A 25 0.16 -10.82 9.26
C LEU A 25 0.25 -12.03 8.32
N PHE A 26 -0.74 -12.92 8.38
CA PHE A 26 -0.83 -14.06 7.46
C PHE A 26 -0.99 -13.60 6.00
N LEU A 27 -1.91 -12.66 5.74
CA LEU A 27 -2.11 -12.08 4.41
C LEU A 27 -0.86 -11.34 3.92
N PHE A 28 -0.19 -10.61 4.81
CA PHE A 28 1.08 -9.94 4.52
C PHE A 28 2.16 -10.95 4.10
N ALA A 29 2.32 -12.05 4.85
CA ALA A 29 3.27 -13.10 4.52
C ALA A 29 2.94 -13.79 3.18
N LEU A 30 1.66 -14.08 2.92
CA LEU A 30 1.21 -14.63 1.65
C LEU A 30 1.50 -13.69 0.47
N TYR A 31 1.27 -12.39 0.63
CA TYR A 31 1.58 -11.41 -0.40
C TYR A 31 3.08 -11.37 -0.69
N LEU A 32 3.93 -11.34 0.33
CA LEU A 32 5.38 -11.35 0.14
C LEU A 32 5.85 -12.63 -0.55
N PHE A 33 5.21 -13.77 -0.27
CA PHE A 33 5.53 -15.04 -0.91
C PHE A 33 5.19 -15.05 -2.42
N THR A 34 4.15 -14.33 -2.84
CA THR A 34 3.75 -14.25 -4.25
C THR A 34 4.40 -13.08 -5.01
N TYR A 35 5.05 -12.17 -4.30
CA TYR A 35 5.65 -10.97 -4.88
C TYR A 35 6.86 -11.28 -5.77
N ARG A 36 6.87 -10.72 -6.99
CA ARG A 36 7.86 -11.01 -8.04
C ARG A 36 9.03 -10.00 -8.12
N GLY A 37 9.01 -8.92 -7.35
CA GLY A 37 10.18 -8.01 -7.26
C GLY A 37 10.35 -6.96 -8.36
N GLY A 38 9.32 -6.68 -9.17
CA GLY A 38 9.38 -5.72 -10.28
C GLY A 38 8.08 -4.92 -10.45
N PHE A 39 8.08 -3.98 -11.40
CA PHE A 39 6.88 -3.23 -11.79
C PHE A 39 5.90 -4.13 -12.54
N HIS A 40 4.62 -4.04 -12.19
CA HIS A 40 3.53 -4.79 -12.83
C HIS A 40 2.69 -3.91 -13.76
N SER A 41 2.68 -2.61 -13.50
CA SER A 41 1.94 -1.64 -14.30
C SER A 41 2.79 -0.40 -14.56
N VAL A 42 2.55 0.25 -15.70
CA VAL A 42 3.13 1.55 -16.02
C VAL A 42 2.70 2.62 -15.01
N ASP A 43 1.53 2.45 -14.39
CA ASP A 43 1.07 3.32 -13.32
C ASP A 43 2.02 3.31 -12.12
N GLU A 44 2.56 2.13 -11.77
CA GLU A 44 3.53 1.98 -10.68
C GLU A 44 4.84 2.68 -11.01
N VAL A 45 5.27 2.63 -12.26
CA VAL A 45 6.45 3.34 -12.74
C VAL A 45 6.25 4.85 -12.57
N SER A 46 5.10 5.38 -12.99
CA SER A 46 4.76 6.81 -12.86
C SER A 46 4.71 7.28 -11.41
N MET A 47 4.11 6.47 -10.54
CA MET A 47 4.03 6.79 -9.11
C MET A 47 5.38 6.70 -8.40
N PHE A 48 6.18 5.68 -8.71
CA PHE A 48 7.54 5.52 -8.19
C PHE A 48 8.44 6.67 -8.63
N ALA A 49 8.28 7.13 -9.86
CA ALA A 49 8.94 8.31 -10.38
C ALA A 49 8.66 9.56 -9.51
N VAL A 50 7.41 9.83 -9.15
CA VAL A 50 7.07 10.94 -8.24
C VAL A 50 7.77 10.76 -6.89
N THR A 51 7.74 9.55 -6.32
CA THR A 51 8.37 9.24 -5.04
C THR A 51 9.87 9.49 -5.07
N GLU A 52 10.54 9.02 -6.12
CA GLU A 52 11.98 9.21 -6.30
C GLU A 52 12.34 10.69 -6.40
N SER A 53 11.63 11.46 -7.23
CA SER A 53 11.88 12.89 -7.38
C SER A 53 11.64 13.66 -6.08
N PHE A 54 10.61 13.26 -5.33
CA PHE A 54 10.28 13.88 -4.06
C PHE A 54 11.37 13.64 -3.02
N VAL A 55 11.83 12.40 -2.87
CA VAL A 55 12.83 12.05 -1.86
C VAL A 55 14.21 12.60 -2.23
N LYS A 56 14.62 12.53 -3.51
CA LYS A 56 15.96 12.97 -3.93
C LYS A 56 16.09 14.47 -4.12
N PHE A 57 15.05 15.12 -4.63
CA PHE A 57 15.13 16.50 -5.10
C PHE A 57 14.09 17.43 -4.46
N GLY A 58 13.16 16.92 -3.64
CA GLY A 58 12.08 17.72 -3.06
C GLY A 58 11.05 18.19 -4.09
N ARG A 59 10.95 17.53 -5.24
CA ARG A 59 10.05 17.89 -6.35
C ARG A 59 9.02 16.79 -6.59
N VAL A 60 7.86 17.16 -7.13
CA VAL A 60 6.77 16.19 -7.43
C VAL A 60 6.64 15.88 -8.93
N ASN A 61 7.69 16.19 -9.70
CA ASN A 61 7.74 15.92 -11.13
C ASN A 61 8.16 14.46 -11.41
N THR A 62 7.97 14.03 -12.65
CA THR A 62 8.28 12.70 -13.16
C THR A 62 9.26 12.76 -14.33
N ASP A 63 10.24 13.65 -14.25
CA ASP A 63 11.16 13.92 -15.37
C ASP A 63 12.00 12.70 -15.78
N GLN A 64 12.31 11.78 -14.86
CA GLN A 64 12.98 10.51 -15.18
C GLN A 64 12.22 9.64 -16.19
N ILE A 65 10.91 9.86 -16.34
CA ILE A 65 10.07 9.19 -17.33
C ILE A 65 9.46 10.18 -18.32
N ALA A 66 10.05 11.37 -18.50
CA ALA A 66 9.59 12.34 -19.49
C ALA A 66 9.56 11.76 -20.92
N TRP A 67 10.40 10.76 -21.20
CA TRP A 67 10.40 10.08 -22.48
C TRP A 67 9.12 9.28 -22.77
N THR A 68 8.33 8.94 -21.76
CA THR A 68 7.04 8.26 -21.93
C THR A 68 5.91 9.22 -22.35
N GLN A 69 6.23 10.49 -22.64
CA GLN A 69 5.27 11.47 -23.16
C GLN A 69 5.18 11.46 -24.69
N TRP A 70 6.18 10.89 -25.38
CA TRP A 70 6.19 10.77 -26.85
C TRP A 70 5.48 9.49 -27.31
N THR A 71 4.18 9.40 -27.01
CA THR A 71 3.31 8.29 -27.40
C THR A 71 2.45 8.65 -28.61
N THR A 72 1.84 7.64 -29.25
CA THR A 72 0.94 7.85 -30.39
C THR A 72 -0.32 8.63 -29.99
N SER A 73 -0.80 8.43 -28.76
CA SER A 73 -1.93 9.18 -28.19
C SER A 73 -1.63 9.67 -26.77
N GLN A 74 -2.14 10.87 -26.43
CA GLN A 74 -2.05 11.44 -25.09
C GLN A 74 -2.73 10.59 -24.00
N ALA A 75 -3.65 9.69 -24.37
CA ALA A 75 -4.25 8.75 -23.42
C ALA A 75 -3.22 7.76 -22.85
N GLU A 76 -2.21 7.41 -23.63
CA GLU A 76 -1.15 6.46 -23.29
C GLU A 76 -0.03 7.12 -22.46
N ALA A 77 0.09 8.45 -22.58
CA ALA A 77 1.05 9.23 -21.84
C ALA A 77 0.83 9.12 -20.32
N GLN A 78 1.92 9.07 -19.56
CA GLN A 78 1.89 8.84 -18.11
C GLN A 78 1.88 10.13 -17.29
N GLY A 79 1.78 11.27 -17.97
CA GLY A 79 1.83 12.58 -17.37
C GLY A 79 1.50 13.67 -18.38
N PHE A 80 1.77 14.91 -18.00
CA PHE A 80 1.67 16.08 -18.87
C PHE A 80 2.79 17.06 -18.57
N PHE A 81 3.24 17.80 -19.58
CA PHE A 81 4.16 18.91 -19.39
C PHE A 81 3.43 20.07 -18.70
N GLY A 82 4.02 20.57 -17.62
CA GLY A 82 3.64 21.83 -16.98
C GLY A 82 4.17 23.04 -17.75
N ALA A 83 3.67 24.23 -17.39
CA ALA A 83 4.15 25.50 -17.96
C ALA A 83 5.63 25.80 -17.64
N ASP A 84 6.18 25.10 -16.66
CA ASP A 84 7.59 25.12 -16.22
C ASP A 84 8.48 24.16 -17.01
N GLY A 85 7.91 23.37 -17.94
CA GLY A 85 8.65 22.40 -18.74
C GLY A 85 8.93 21.06 -18.05
N HIS A 86 8.45 20.87 -16.82
CA HIS A 86 8.55 19.61 -16.10
C HIS A 86 7.38 18.68 -16.43
N VAL A 87 7.59 17.37 -16.33
CA VAL A 87 6.51 16.38 -16.54
C VAL A 87 5.88 16.05 -15.19
N TYR A 88 4.56 16.06 -15.12
CA TYR A 88 3.82 15.71 -13.90
C TYR A 88 2.96 14.48 -14.13
N SER A 89 2.95 13.57 -13.15
CA SER A 89 2.12 12.36 -13.21
C SER A 89 0.63 12.72 -13.28
N LYS A 90 -0.12 11.97 -14.07
CA LYS A 90 -1.59 12.02 -14.06
C LYS A 90 -2.21 11.30 -12.85
N LYS A 91 -1.40 10.60 -12.04
CA LYS A 91 -1.84 9.84 -10.87
C LYS A 91 -1.88 10.72 -9.63
N GLY A 92 -2.76 10.35 -8.69
CA GLY A 92 -2.86 11.05 -7.41
C GLY A 92 -1.60 10.89 -6.57
N LEU A 93 -1.20 11.95 -5.86
CA LEU A 93 0.03 11.98 -5.06
C LEU A 93 -0.01 11.10 -3.80
N ALA A 94 -1.19 10.70 -3.33
CA ALA A 94 -1.35 10.04 -2.03
C ALA A 94 -0.47 8.79 -1.89
N LEU A 95 -0.48 7.91 -2.89
CA LEU A 95 0.32 6.69 -2.86
C LEU A 95 1.81 6.99 -3.05
N SER A 96 2.18 7.90 -3.95
CA SER A 96 3.58 8.31 -4.14
C SER A 96 4.20 8.91 -2.87
N LEU A 97 3.44 9.70 -2.12
CA LEU A 97 3.88 10.25 -0.84
C LEU A 97 3.92 9.19 0.27
N ALA A 98 2.97 8.25 0.29
CA ALA A 98 3.01 7.12 1.20
C ALA A 98 4.21 6.19 0.96
N GLN A 99 4.71 6.13 -0.28
CA GLN A 99 5.92 5.39 -0.65
C GLN A 99 7.23 6.11 -0.26
N ALA A 100 7.21 7.44 -0.07
CA ALA A 100 8.39 8.24 0.24
C ALA A 100 9.20 7.77 1.47
N PRO A 101 8.61 7.46 2.64
CA PRO A 101 9.39 6.99 3.79
C PRO A 101 10.09 5.65 3.51
N LEU A 102 9.48 4.76 2.74
CA LEU A 102 10.07 3.47 2.36
C LEU A 102 11.21 3.66 1.34
N TYR A 103 11.04 4.57 0.39
CA TYR A 103 12.10 4.93 -0.54
C TYR A 103 13.30 5.54 0.20
N ALA A 104 13.07 6.48 1.12
CA ALA A 104 14.12 7.08 1.93
C ALA A 104 14.87 6.03 2.75
N LEU A 105 14.15 5.09 3.38
CA LEU A 105 14.74 3.98 4.10
C LEU A 105 15.67 3.14 3.20
N ALA A 106 15.22 2.80 1.99
CA ALA A 106 16.03 2.06 1.02
C ALA A 106 17.24 2.86 0.50
N LEU A 107 17.12 4.18 0.43
CA LEU A 107 18.21 5.07 0.01
C LEU A 107 19.34 5.10 1.05
N TYR A 108 19.00 5.06 2.34
CA TYR A 108 19.99 5.13 3.42
C TYR A 108 20.56 3.77 3.85
N LEU A 109 19.86 2.67 3.56
CA LEU A 109 20.31 1.32 3.92
C LEU A 109 20.95 0.59 2.73
N PRO A 110 22.27 0.32 2.77
CA PRO A 110 22.93 -0.39 1.69
C PRO A 110 22.40 -1.83 1.56
N GLY A 111 22.25 -2.29 0.32
CA GLY A 111 21.77 -3.64 0.01
C GLY A 111 20.25 -3.78 -0.13
N LEU A 112 19.46 -2.73 0.17
CA LEU A 112 18.04 -2.72 -0.11
C LEU A 112 17.76 -2.21 -1.53
N GLY A 113 16.95 -2.97 -2.28
CA GLY A 113 16.44 -2.49 -3.56
C GLY A 113 15.33 -1.47 -3.35
N MET A 114 15.44 -0.29 -3.99
CA MET A 114 14.47 0.80 -3.81
C MET A 114 13.06 0.39 -4.21
N LEU A 115 12.92 -0.27 -5.37
CA LEU A 115 11.64 -0.75 -5.89
C LEU A 115 11.00 -1.77 -4.96
N GLN A 116 11.77 -2.77 -4.52
CA GLN A 116 11.28 -3.84 -3.67
C GLN A 116 10.82 -3.29 -2.31
N THR A 117 11.60 -2.39 -1.73
CA THR A 117 11.28 -1.76 -0.44
C THR A 117 10.01 -0.92 -0.53
N VAL A 118 9.87 -0.12 -1.59
CA VAL A 118 8.66 0.68 -1.81
C VAL A 118 7.43 -0.19 -2.07
N SER A 119 7.60 -1.32 -2.75
CA SER A 119 6.52 -2.27 -3.06
C SER A 119 5.95 -2.96 -1.81
N ILE A 120 6.64 -2.95 -0.67
CA ILE A 120 6.11 -3.44 0.62
C ILE A 120 4.83 -2.68 1.00
N LEU A 121 4.68 -1.42 0.55
CA LEU A 121 3.45 -0.66 0.79
C LEU A 121 2.20 -1.40 0.26
N ASN A 122 2.29 -2.04 -0.91
CA ASN A 122 1.17 -2.79 -1.47
C ASN A 122 0.79 -3.96 -0.55
N ALA A 123 1.79 -4.70 -0.09
CA ALA A 123 1.60 -5.81 0.85
C ALA A 123 0.93 -5.32 2.16
N LEU A 124 1.39 -4.18 2.69
CA LEU A 124 0.83 -3.57 3.90
C LEU A 124 -0.62 -3.12 3.70
N ILE A 125 -0.93 -2.47 2.57
CA ILE A 125 -2.30 -2.01 2.26
C ILE A 125 -3.23 -3.21 2.09
N THR A 126 -2.82 -4.25 1.37
CA THR A 126 -3.64 -5.47 1.21
C THR A 126 -3.90 -6.14 2.55
N ALA A 127 -2.87 -6.35 3.37
CA ALA A 127 -3.00 -6.94 4.69
C ALA A 127 -3.89 -6.11 5.64
N ALA A 128 -3.70 -4.79 5.64
CA ALA A 128 -4.53 -3.87 6.41
C ALA A 128 -5.99 -3.89 5.95
N THR A 129 -6.24 -4.00 4.65
CA THR A 129 -7.60 -4.10 4.11
C THR A 129 -8.30 -5.36 4.60
N GLY A 130 -7.67 -6.53 4.49
CA GLY A 130 -8.24 -7.79 5.00
C GLY A 130 -8.50 -7.73 6.51
N MET A 131 -7.56 -7.16 7.28
CA MET A 131 -7.73 -6.94 8.73
C MET A 131 -8.93 -6.03 9.04
N LEU A 132 -9.07 -4.91 8.32
CA LEU A 132 -10.16 -3.96 8.50
C LEU A 132 -11.52 -4.56 8.11
N LEU A 133 -11.57 -5.33 7.02
CA LEU A 133 -12.78 -6.04 6.61
C LEU A 133 -13.22 -7.06 7.66
N PHE A 134 -12.29 -7.85 8.20
CA PHE A 134 -12.59 -8.76 9.30
C PHE A 134 -13.17 -8.01 10.51
N MET A 135 -12.56 -6.88 10.91
CA MET A 135 -13.05 -6.08 12.02
C MET A 135 -14.42 -5.45 11.73
N PHE A 136 -14.65 -5.00 10.51
CA PHE A 136 -15.89 -4.39 10.06
C PHE A 136 -17.05 -5.39 10.05
N VAL A 137 -16.86 -6.59 9.48
CA VAL A 137 -17.87 -7.65 9.46
C VAL A 137 -18.20 -8.12 10.88
N ASN A 138 -17.20 -8.21 11.77
CA ASN A 138 -17.45 -8.51 13.18
C ASN A 138 -18.23 -7.40 13.90
N ARG A 139 -18.05 -6.12 13.52
CA ARG A 139 -18.85 -5.00 14.06
C ARG A 139 -20.32 -5.07 13.62
N LEU A 140 -20.58 -5.63 12.45
CA LEU A 140 -21.93 -5.89 11.94
C LEU A 140 -22.60 -7.12 12.59
N SER A 141 -21.99 -7.72 13.62
CA SER A 141 -22.51 -8.87 14.37
C SER A 141 -22.66 -10.17 13.56
N PHE A 142 -21.94 -10.30 12.44
CA PHE A 142 -21.81 -11.57 11.73
C PHE A 142 -20.94 -12.58 12.50
N THR A 143 -21.00 -13.84 12.08
CA THR A 143 -20.17 -14.91 12.65
C THR A 143 -18.69 -14.69 12.31
N THR A 144 -17.80 -15.20 13.18
CA THR A 144 -16.35 -15.13 12.96
C THR A 144 -15.94 -15.84 11.68
N THR A 145 -16.60 -16.94 11.32
CA THR A 145 -16.37 -17.65 10.04
C THR A 145 -16.68 -16.75 8.85
N THR A 146 -17.82 -16.05 8.86
CA THR A 146 -18.19 -15.10 7.79
C THR A 146 -17.13 -14.01 7.66
N ALA A 147 -16.70 -13.41 8.78
CA ALA A 147 -15.66 -12.39 8.77
C ALA A 147 -14.33 -12.89 8.20
N PHE A 148 -13.92 -14.12 8.53
CA PHE A 148 -12.71 -14.75 7.98
C PHE A 148 -12.81 -14.97 6.49
N VAL A 149 -13.91 -15.56 6.02
CA VAL A 149 -14.13 -15.84 4.60
C VAL A 149 -14.15 -14.54 3.79
N THR A 150 -14.83 -13.49 4.29
CA THR A 150 -14.82 -12.18 3.64
C THR A 150 -13.39 -11.63 3.52
N ALA A 151 -12.62 -11.64 4.60
CA ALA A 151 -11.27 -11.10 4.60
C ALA A 151 -10.25 -11.91 3.76
N LEU A 152 -10.52 -13.19 3.46
CA LEU A 152 -9.69 -14.01 2.57
C LEU A 152 -10.10 -13.91 1.10
N THR A 153 -11.32 -13.45 0.82
CA THR A 153 -11.87 -13.35 -0.54
C THR A 153 -11.48 -12.04 -1.22
N PHE A 154 -11.30 -10.97 -0.44
CA PHE A 154 -10.90 -9.63 -0.87
C PHE A 154 -9.43 -9.39 -0.59
#